data_AF-A0A1A8I277-F1
#
_entry.id   AF-A0A1A8I277-F1
#
_cell.length_a   1.000
_cell.length_b   1.000
_cell.length_c   1.000
_cell.angle_alpha   90.00
_cell.angle_beta   90.00
_cell.angle_gamma   90.00
#
_symmetry.space_group_name_H-M   'P 1'
#
loop_
_entity.id
_entity.type
_entity.pdbx_description
1 polymer ?
#
loop_
_entity_poly.entity_id
_entity_poly.type
_entity_poly.pdbx_seq_one_letter_code
_entity_poly.pdbx_strand_id
1 'polypeptide(L)'
;MALRWLTCVTAAFLLLVYLIPVQTQMSCTEGFPGIPGIPGSHGSNGKDGLKGEKGDPGEAAQPIRGQKGVPGLQGQPGRPGLKGDVGEPGPKGTLGRKGEKGRPFNPSNRQKSFFSYKREISSLPELNKNINFNREILPNLQPQFRGEILENGTFVSKIPGVYFFSYHISAKSRVCVRLMKNSDGHMTLCDVAEGFLVISGSILLQLEVGDTVSLQTTKYNNIVTMQGSTSHTFTGFLVFPTA
;
A
#
# COMPACT_ATOMS: atom_id res chain seq x y z
N MET A 1 24.60 -53.81 17.21
CA MET A 1 23.96 -53.22 16.01
C MET A 1 22.65 -52.50 16.37
N ALA A 2 22.67 -51.57 17.33
CA ALA A 2 21.45 -50.87 17.80
C ALA A 2 21.59 -49.34 17.88
N LEU A 3 22.77 -48.78 17.57
CA LEU A 3 23.04 -47.34 17.71
C LEU A 3 22.88 -46.55 16.39
N ARG A 4 22.70 -47.24 15.26
CA ARG A 4 22.52 -46.61 13.93
C ARG A 4 21.05 -46.33 13.56
N TRP A 5 20.11 -46.86 14.31
CA TRP A 5 18.67 -46.68 14.07
C TRP A 5 18.08 -45.48 14.82
N LEU A 6 18.73 -45.03 15.89
CA LEU A 6 18.24 -43.91 16.71
C LEU A 6 18.54 -42.53 16.09
N THR A 7 19.57 -42.42 15.25
CA THR A 7 19.96 -41.16 14.60
C THR A 7 19.13 -40.83 13.35
N CYS A 8 18.48 -41.82 12.75
CA CYS A 8 17.66 -41.63 11.56
C CYS A 8 16.24 -41.11 11.91
N VAL A 9 15.69 -41.55 13.05
CA VAL A 9 14.37 -41.12 13.52
C VAL A 9 14.38 -39.69 14.04
N THR A 10 15.48 -39.24 14.67
CA THR A 10 15.65 -37.85 15.13
C THR A 10 15.89 -36.87 13.97
N ALA A 11 16.60 -37.29 12.92
CA ALA A 11 16.78 -36.49 11.72
C ALA A 11 15.48 -36.30 10.93
N ALA A 12 14.62 -37.32 10.86
CA ALA A 12 13.31 -37.23 10.20
C ALA A 12 12.31 -36.32 10.96
N PHE A 13 12.34 -36.33 12.30
CA PHE A 13 11.50 -35.44 13.12
C PHE A 13 11.95 -33.97 13.05
N LEU A 14 13.27 -33.71 12.97
CA LEU A 14 13.80 -32.35 12.75
C LEU A 14 13.47 -31.80 11.35
N LEU A 15 13.35 -32.66 10.34
CA LEU A 15 12.95 -32.29 8.98
C LEU A 15 11.45 -31.98 8.86
N LEU A 16 10.61 -32.60 9.68
CA LEU A 16 9.16 -32.35 9.73
C LEU A 16 8.78 -31.04 10.46
N VAL A 17 9.63 -30.54 11.36
CA VAL A 17 9.46 -29.21 12.01
C VAL A 17 9.89 -28.06 11.09
N TYR A 18 10.68 -28.33 10.05
CA TYR A 18 11.14 -27.32 9.07
C TYR A 18 10.16 -27.06 7.91
N LEU A 19 9.03 -27.76 7.85
CA LEU A 19 8.01 -27.63 6.80
C LEU A 19 6.73 -26.94 7.29
N ILE A 20 6.85 -25.90 8.13
CA ILE A 20 5.76 -24.97 8.39
C ILE A 20 5.83 -23.83 7.36
N PRO A 21 4.94 -23.76 6.36
CA PRO A 21 4.81 -22.55 5.56
C PRO A 21 4.18 -21.46 6.44
N VAL A 22 4.99 -20.49 6.85
CA VAL A 22 4.52 -19.23 7.42
C VAL A 22 3.88 -18.45 6.27
N GLN A 23 2.56 -18.52 6.18
CA GLN A 23 1.79 -17.76 5.19
C GLN A 23 1.50 -16.37 5.77
N THR A 24 2.45 -15.44 5.61
CA THR A 24 2.22 -14.01 5.82
C THR A 24 1.47 -13.44 4.62
N GLN A 25 0.13 -13.44 4.69
CA GLN A 25 -0.66 -12.56 3.85
C GLN A 25 -0.52 -11.12 4.37
N MET A 26 0.40 -10.37 3.75
CA MET A 26 0.41 -8.91 3.82
C MET A 26 -0.72 -8.40 2.92
N SER A 27 -1.94 -8.31 3.47
CA SER A 27 -3.04 -7.66 2.78
C SER A 27 -2.81 -6.15 2.83
N CYS A 28 -2.66 -5.53 1.66
CA CYS A 28 -2.58 -4.09 1.50
C CYS A 28 -3.83 -3.44 2.11
N THR A 29 -3.66 -2.58 3.11
CA THR A 29 -4.74 -1.74 3.62
C THR A 29 -4.84 -0.48 2.78
N GLU A 30 -5.73 -0.48 1.79
CA GLU A 30 -6.43 0.75 1.43
C GLU A 30 -7.13 1.30 2.69
N GLY A 31 -7.07 2.61 2.92
CA GLY A 31 -7.73 3.22 4.07
C GLY A 31 -9.24 2.96 4.04
N PHE A 32 -9.76 2.41 5.13
CA PHE A 32 -11.20 2.16 5.26
C PHE A 32 -11.99 3.49 5.14
N PRO A 33 -13.12 3.51 4.41
CA PRO A 33 -14.05 4.64 4.45
C PRO A 33 -14.48 4.95 5.89
N GLY A 34 -14.71 6.23 6.19
CA GLY A 34 -15.21 6.66 7.50
C GLY A 34 -16.53 5.97 7.87
N ILE A 35 -16.73 5.73 9.16
CA ILE A 35 -17.94 5.10 9.72
C ILE A 35 -19.16 5.96 9.38
N PRO A 36 -20.28 5.38 8.89
CA PRO A 36 -21.53 6.12 8.66
C PRO A 36 -22.03 6.83 9.93
N GLY A 37 -22.68 7.98 9.74
CA GLY A 37 -23.28 8.73 10.85
C GLY A 37 -24.40 7.95 11.56
N ILE A 38 -24.63 8.27 12.84
CA ILE A 38 -25.68 7.68 13.66
C ILE A 38 -27.06 8.07 13.10
N PRO A 39 -28.05 7.15 13.00
CA PRO A 39 -29.41 7.47 12.58
C PRO A 39 -30.06 8.54 13.45
N GLY A 40 -30.95 9.35 12.85
CA GLY A 40 -31.74 10.34 13.59
C GLY A 40 -32.66 9.71 14.64
N SER A 41 -32.98 10.48 15.69
CA SER A 41 -33.92 10.08 16.75
C SER A 41 -35.35 9.88 16.22
N HIS A 42 -36.14 9.06 16.91
CA HIS A 42 -37.56 8.86 16.59
C HIS A 42 -38.35 10.19 16.68
N GLY A 43 -39.36 10.36 15.82
CA GLY A 43 -40.27 11.51 15.88
C GLY A 43 -41.10 11.53 17.17
N SER A 44 -41.65 12.69 17.53
CA SER A 44 -42.54 12.81 18.70
C SER A 44 -43.87 12.12 18.46
N ASN A 45 -44.49 11.59 19.54
CA ASN A 45 -45.81 10.96 19.49
C ASN A 45 -46.88 11.93 18.93
N GLY A 46 -47.86 11.41 18.21
CA GLY A 46 -49.03 12.17 17.78
C GLY A 46 -49.84 12.71 18.97
N LYS A 47 -50.61 13.79 18.75
CA LYS A 47 -51.49 14.36 19.78
C LYS A 47 -52.73 13.47 19.99
N ASP A 48 -53.22 13.40 21.22
CA ASP A 48 -54.45 12.67 21.55
C ASP A 48 -55.66 13.20 20.76
N GLY A 49 -56.58 12.30 20.41
CA GLY A 49 -57.83 12.67 19.77
C GLY A 49 -58.74 13.50 20.69
N LEU A 50 -59.63 14.30 20.11
CA LEU A 50 -60.60 15.11 20.87
C LEU A 50 -61.57 14.21 21.65
N LYS A 51 -61.88 14.60 22.89
CA LYS A 51 -62.86 13.92 23.75
C LYS A 51 -64.25 14.02 23.12
N GLY A 52 -64.98 12.91 23.04
CA GLY A 52 -66.36 12.89 22.54
C GLY A 52 -67.30 13.80 23.36
N GLU A 53 -68.34 14.31 22.72
CA GLU A 53 -69.31 15.22 23.36
C GLU A 53 -70.09 14.53 24.50
N LYS A 54 -70.46 15.33 25.51
CA LYS A 54 -71.19 14.88 26.70
C LYS A 54 -72.66 14.70 26.34
N GLY A 55 -73.25 13.54 26.64
CA GLY A 55 -74.69 13.32 26.48
C GLY A 55 -75.53 14.25 27.37
N ASP A 56 -76.75 14.56 26.90
CA ASP A 56 -77.65 15.54 27.52
C ASP A 56 -78.11 15.12 28.93
N PRO A 57 -78.33 16.08 29.87
CA PRO A 57 -78.81 15.78 31.22
C PRO A 57 -80.26 15.27 31.22
N GLY A 58 -80.55 14.20 31.95
CA GLY A 58 -81.92 13.78 32.26
C GLY A 58 -82.57 14.66 33.33
N GLU A 59 -83.87 14.94 33.19
CA GLU A 59 -84.70 15.75 34.09
C GLU A 59 -84.81 15.17 35.52
N ALA A 60 -84.92 16.08 36.50
CA ALA A 60 -84.96 15.77 37.94
C ALA A 60 -86.38 15.88 38.51
N ALA A 61 -86.82 14.87 39.28
CA ALA A 61 -87.88 15.04 40.28
C ALA A 61 -87.83 13.97 41.41
N GLN A 62 -87.60 14.49 42.62
CA GLN A 62 -88.11 14.10 43.96
C GLN A 62 -87.99 12.66 44.51
N PRO A 63 -87.78 12.50 45.84
CA PRO A 63 -87.04 11.37 46.38
C PRO A 63 -87.96 10.39 47.11
N ILE A 64 -88.35 9.29 46.47
CA ILE A 64 -88.75 8.07 47.17
C ILE A 64 -88.15 6.85 46.46
N ARG A 65 -87.50 6.03 47.28
CA ARG A 65 -86.69 4.86 46.99
C ARG A 65 -87.43 3.80 46.15
N GLY A 66 -86.96 3.61 44.91
CA GLY A 66 -87.19 2.43 44.07
C GLY A 66 -85.89 2.07 43.35
N GLN A 67 -85.59 0.77 43.20
CA GLN A 67 -84.32 0.27 42.64
C GLN A 67 -84.04 0.92 41.27
N LYS A 68 -82.92 1.65 41.15
CA LYS A 68 -82.49 2.16 39.85
C LYS A 68 -82.09 0.95 38.99
N GLY A 69 -82.72 0.84 37.83
CA GLY A 69 -82.48 -0.24 36.86
C GLY A 69 -80.99 -0.41 36.55
N VAL A 70 -80.61 -1.65 36.24
CA VAL A 70 -79.24 -2.04 35.90
C VAL A 70 -78.66 -1.06 34.87
N PRO A 71 -77.44 -0.54 35.07
CA PRO A 71 -76.81 0.35 34.11
C PRO A 71 -76.83 -0.26 32.71
N GLY A 72 -77.14 0.56 31.70
CA GLY A 72 -77.04 0.13 30.30
C GLY A 72 -75.65 -0.42 30.00
N LEU A 73 -75.58 -1.44 29.13
CA LEU A 73 -74.31 -2.05 28.73
C LEU A 73 -73.35 -0.98 28.20
N GLN A 74 -72.09 -1.07 28.63
CA GLN A 74 -71.05 -0.14 28.23
C GLN A 74 -70.93 -0.12 26.70
N GLY A 75 -70.93 1.07 26.10
CA GLY A 75 -70.71 1.22 24.66
C GLY A 75 -69.40 0.59 24.23
N GLN A 76 -69.35 0.03 23.02
CA GLN A 76 -68.12 -0.57 22.51
C GLN A 76 -66.99 0.47 22.44
N PRO A 77 -65.72 0.07 22.69
CA PRO A 77 -64.57 0.95 22.51
C PRO A 77 -64.54 1.57 21.11
N GLY A 78 -64.13 2.84 21.04
CA GLY A 78 -63.88 3.50 19.77
C GLY A 78 -62.83 2.76 18.94
N ARG A 79 -62.91 2.88 17.60
CA ARG A 79 -61.89 2.29 16.72
C ARG A 79 -60.52 2.93 16.99
N PRO A 80 -59.41 2.17 16.87
CA PRO A 80 -58.07 2.74 16.93
C PRO A 80 -57.91 3.88 15.91
N GLY A 81 -57.16 4.93 16.30
CA GLY A 81 -56.81 6.01 15.39
C GLY A 81 -55.99 5.51 14.19
N LEU A 82 -56.02 6.25 13.09
CA LEU A 82 -55.19 5.97 11.93
C LEU A 82 -53.70 6.10 12.30
N LYS A 83 -52.86 5.24 11.71
CA LYS A 83 -51.40 5.32 11.86
C LYS A 83 -50.91 6.64 11.26
N GLY A 84 -50.04 7.35 11.98
CA GLY A 84 -49.43 8.58 11.47
C GLY A 84 -48.56 8.34 10.23
N ASP A 85 -48.37 9.40 9.45
CA ASP A 85 -47.56 9.37 8.23
C ASP A 85 -46.08 9.07 8.51
N VAL A 86 -45.38 8.57 7.50
CA VAL A 86 -43.93 8.33 7.56
C VAL A 86 -43.21 9.67 7.57
N GLY A 87 -42.25 9.86 8.49
CA GLY A 87 -41.45 11.07 8.58
C GLY A 87 -40.59 11.30 7.32
N GLU A 88 -40.28 12.56 7.03
CA GLU A 88 -39.47 12.92 5.86
C GLU A 88 -38.03 12.38 5.95
N PRO A 89 -37.36 12.11 4.80
CA PRO A 89 -35.95 11.76 4.78
C PRO A 89 -35.06 12.83 5.44
N GLY A 90 -34.04 12.41 6.17
CA GLY A 90 -33.06 13.32 6.76
C GLY A 90 -32.26 14.11 5.69
N PRO A 91 -31.69 15.27 6.06
CA PRO A 91 -30.90 16.08 5.13
C PRO A 91 -29.62 15.36 4.69
N LYS A 92 -29.14 15.68 3.48
CA LYS A 92 -27.87 15.17 2.95
C LYS A 92 -26.70 15.61 3.84
N GLY A 93 -25.77 14.69 4.13
CA GLY A 93 -24.56 14.98 4.88
C GLY A 93 -23.71 16.09 4.23
N THR A 94 -22.91 16.79 5.03
CA THR A 94 -22.02 17.85 4.56
C THR A 94 -20.88 17.29 3.71
N LEU A 95 -20.40 18.10 2.75
CA LEU A 95 -19.23 17.74 1.94
C LEU A 95 -17.98 17.64 2.84
N GLY A 96 -17.17 16.60 2.64
CA GLY A 96 -15.90 16.43 3.34
C GLY A 96 -14.96 17.63 3.13
N ARG A 97 -14.09 17.90 4.11
CA ARG A 97 -13.11 18.99 3.99
C ARG A 97 -12.15 18.71 2.83
N LYS A 98 -11.82 19.74 2.06
CA LYS A 98 -10.77 19.67 1.03
C LYS A 98 -9.45 19.26 1.70
N GLY A 99 -8.71 18.35 1.08
CA GLY A 99 -7.37 17.96 1.55
C GLY A 99 -6.42 19.16 1.61
N GLU A 100 -5.40 19.05 2.46
CA GLU A 100 -4.39 20.10 2.61
C GLU A 100 -3.66 20.36 1.27
N LYS A 101 -3.36 21.63 1.01
CA LYS A 101 -2.54 22.01 -0.14
C LYS A 101 -1.13 21.47 0.08
N GLY A 102 -0.58 20.74 -0.88
CA GLY A 102 0.81 20.29 -0.84
C GLY A 102 1.78 21.45 -0.61
N ARG A 103 2.85 21.21 0.17
CA ARG A 103 3.86 22.24 0.45
C ARG A 103 4.48 22.75 -0.86
N PRO A 104 4.78 24.05 -1.00
CA PRO A 104 5.48 24.57 -2.16
C PRO A 104 6.81 23.83 -2.37
N PHE A 105 7.12 23.52 -3.64
CA PHE A 105 8.39 22.91 -4.03
C PHE A 105 9.52 23.88 -3.67
N ASN A 106 10.24 23.62 -2.58
CA ASN A 106 11.46 24.32 -2.21
C ASN A 106 12.67 23.43 -2.62
N PRO A 107 13.28 23.66 -3.79
CA PRO A 107 14.38 22.84 -4.29
C PRO A 107 15.65 22.93 -3.45
N SER A 108 15.78 23.96 -2.60
CA SER A 108 17.00 24.29 -1.86
C SER A 108 17.15 23.56 -0.53
N ASN A 109 16.07 22.95 -0.02
CA ASN A 109 16.06 22.36 1.33
C ASN A 109 15.81 20.84 1.35
N ARG A 110 15.98 20.16 0.21
CA ARG A 110 15.90 18.69 0.17
C ARG A 110 17.25 18.12 -0.20
N GLN A 111 17.76 17.24 0.65
CA GLN A 111 18.84 16.32 0.30
C GLN A 111 18.42 15.55 -0.96
N LYS A 112 19.26 15.62 -1.98
CA LYS A 112 19.10 14.90 -3.25
C LYS A 112 20.38 14.13 -3.47
N SER A 113 20.24 12.88 -3.84
CA SER A 113 21.35 12.03 -4.24
C SER A 113 20.80 11.11 -5.31
N PHE A 114 21.35 11.20 -6.51
CA PHE A 114 20.91 10.38 -7.64
C PHE A 114 22.03 10.25 -8.66
N PHE A 115 21.98 9.24 -9.49
CA PHE A 115 22.82 9.12 -10.67
C PHE A 115 22.07 8.38 -11.77
N SER A 116 22.47 8.60 -13.01
CA SER A 116 21.99 7.80 -14.13
C SER A 116 23.09 7.72 -15.19
N TYR A 117 23.67 6.56 -15.34
CA TYR A 117 24.79 6.32 -16.24
C TYR A 117 24.45 5.23 -17.25
N LYS A 118 25.09 5.33 -18.41
CA LYS A 118 25.10 4.30 -19.42
C LYS A 118 26.52 3.80 -19.68
N ARG A 119 26.59 2.58 -20.18
CA ARG A 119 27.84 1.98 -20.65
C ARG A 119 27.99 2.18 -22.15
N GLU A 120 29.06 2.83 -22.55
CA GLU A 120 29.49 3.00 -23.94
C GLU A 120 30.94 2.54 -24.08
N ILE A 121 31.15 1.23 -23.98
CA ILE A 121 32.45 0.59 -24.10
C ILE A 121 32.26 -0.67 -24.97
N SER A 122 33.11 -0.83 -25.97
CA SER A 122 33.05 -1.91 -26.96
C SER A 122 33.64 -3.24 -26.48
N SER A 123 34.43 -3.24 -25.42
CA SER A 123 34.95 -4.46 -24.81
C SER A 123 33.90 -5.12 -23.91
N LEU A 124 33.96 -6.44 -23.81
CA LEU A 124 33.13 -7.19 -22.87
C LEU A 124 33.63 -6.91 -21.44
N PRO A 125 32.75 -6.74 -20.43
CA PRO A 125 33.21 -6.62 -19.06
C PRO A 125 33.86 -7.93 -18.58
N GLU A 126 34.93 -7.79 -17.81
CA GLU A 126 35.62 -8.92 -17.17
C GLU A 126 34.68 -9.72 -16.26
N LEU A 127 34.97 -11.02 -16.09
CA LEU A 127 34.16 -11.92 -15.27
C LEU A 127 34.32 -11.62 -13.77
N ASN A 128 33.20 -11.62 -13.03
CA ASN A 128 33.15 -11.34 -11.59
C ASN A 128 33.76 -9.98 -11.22
N LYS A 129 33.69 -9.02 -12.13
CA LYS A 129 34.14 -7.63 -11.94
C LYS A 129 32.99 -6.66 -12.10
N ASN A 130 33.16 -5.47 -11.54
CA ASN A 130 32.16 -4.42 -11.62
C ASN A 130 31.99 -3.98 -13.08
N ILE A 131 30.74 -3.84 -13.51
CA ILE A 131 30.38 -3.35 -14.83
C ILE A 131 30.62 -1.85 -14.82
N ASN A 132 31.56 -1.39 -15.64
CA ASN A 132 31.85 0.03 -15.75
C ASN A 132 30.80 0.74 -16.62
N PHE A 133 30.16 1.76 -16.04
CA PHE A 133 29.26 2.70 -16.72
C PHE A 133 29.95 4.06 -16.83
N ASN A 134 30.46 4.37 -18.02
CA ASN A 134 31.41 5.47 -18.24
C ASN A 134 30.78 6.77 -18.74
N ARG A 135 29.49 6.80 -19.05
CA ARG A 135 28.85 8.01 -19.61
C ARG A 135 27.58 8.37 -18.85
N GLU A 136 27.52 9.60 -18.36
CA GLU A 136 26.32 10.14 -17.73
C GLU A 136 25.20 10.32 -18.78
N ILE A 137 23.97 10.01 -18.40
CA ILE A 137 22.80 10.16 -19.29
C ILE A 137 22.32 11.62 -19.33
N LEU A 138 22.52 12.38 -18.24
CA LEU A 138 22.06 13.77 -18.09
C LEU A 138 23.24 14.75 -17.80
N PRO A 139 24.23 14.88 -18.70
CA PRO A 139 25.46 15.63 -18.41
C PRO A 139 25.28 17.16 -18.32
N ASN A 140 24.21 17.70 -18.91
CA ASN A 140 23.99 19.14 -19.07
C ASN A 140 23.04 19.73 -18.00
N LEU A 141 22.93 19.08 -16.84
CA LEU A 141 22.13 19.60 -15.74
C LEU A 141 22.78 20.84 -15.12
N GLN A 142 21.95 21.80 -14.70
CA GLN A 142 22.41 22.99 -13.98
C GLN A 142 23.14 22.55 -12.69
N PRO A 143 24.12 23.32 -12.17
CA PRO A 143 24.97 22.89 -11.06
C PRO A 143 24.21 22.38 -9.83
N GLN A 144 23.06 22.96 -9.50
CA GLN A 144 22.20 22.58 -8.38
C GLN A 144 21.40 21.28 -8.59
N PHE A 145 21.43 20.72 -9.80
CA PHE A 145 20.78 19.47 -10.18
C PHE A 145 21.79 18.42 -10.64
N ARG A 146 23.10 18.62 -10.44
CA ARG A 146 24.08 17.58 -10.78
C ARG A 146 23.89 16.36 -9.87
N GLY A 147 23.96 15.19 -10.48
CA GLY A 147 23.93 13.91 -9.76
C GLY A 147 25.28 13.55 -9.14
N GLU A 148 25.30 12.39 -8.52
CA GLU A 148 26.49 11.72 -7.99
C GLU A 148 27.27 11.05 -9.12
N ILE A 149 28.59 11.02 -8.97
CA ILE A 149 29.50 10.42 -9.94
C ILE A 149 29.65 8.92 -9.64
N LEU A 150 29.68 8.09 -10.68
CA LEU A 150 30.03 6.67 -10.57
C LEU A 150 31.51 6.48 -10.84
N GLU A 151 32.25 6.05 -9.81
CA GLU A 151 33.66 5.72 -9.94
C GLU A 151 33.79 4.26 -10.39
N ASN A 152 34.20 4.04 -11.64
CA ASN A 152 34.33 2.70 -12.24
C ASN A 152 33.04 1.85 -12.14
N GLY A 153 31.88 2.49 -12.27
CA GLY A 153 30.57 1.82 -12.14
C GLY A 153 30.10 1.61 -10.70
N THR A 154 30.79 2.19 -9.72
CA THR A 154 30.45 2.08 -8.29
C THR A 154 29.89 3.40 -7.78
N PHE A 155 28.71 3.34 -7.18
CA PHE A 155 28.10 4.45 -6.43
C PHE A 155 28.58 4.42 -4.99
N VAL A 156 28.82 5.59 -4.39
CA VAL A 156 29.16 5.76 -2.98
C VAL A 156 28.12 6.66 -2.31
N SER A 157 27.49 6.15 -1.27
CA SER A 157 26.46 6.86 -0.52
C SER A 157 27.06 8.01 0.31
N LYS A 158 26.53 9.22 0.13
CA LYS A 158 26.89 10.41 0.92
C LYS A 158 25.83 10.79 1.95
N ILE A 159 24.59 10.32 1.75
CA ILE A 159 23.43 10.65 2.58
C ILE A 159 22.84 9.32 3.07
N PRO A 160 22.68 9.11 4.38
CA PRO A 160 22.05 7.90 4.87
C PRO A 160 20.55 7.91 4.53
N GLY A 161 20.04 6.80 4.04
CA GLY A 161 18.64 6.71 3.64
C GLY A 161 18.29 5.46 2.87
N VAL A 162 17.06 5.43 2.38
CA VAL A 162 16.60 4.36 1.49
C VAL A 162 16.73 4.83 0.04
N TYR A 163 17.44 4.03 -0.74
CA TYR A 163 17.74 4.27 -2.14
C TYR A 163 17.03 3.25 -3.02
N PHE A 164 16.53 3.71 -4.16
CA PHE A 164 16.06 2.86 -5.24
C PHE A 164 17.15 2.74 -6.29
N PHE A 165 17.45 1.51 -6.70
CA PHE A 165 18.38 1.20 -7.78
C PHE A 165 17.66 0.44 -8.88
N SER A 166 17.95 0.76 -10.14
CA SER A 166 17.45 0.03 -11.31
C SER A 166 18.52 -0.05 -12.39
N TYR A 167 18.53 -1.15 -13.13
CA TYR A 167 19.39 -1.33 -14.29
C TYR A 167 18.68 -2.03 -15.42
N HIS A 168 19.18 -1.79 -16.63
CA HIS A 168 18.75 -2.45 -17.86
C HIS A 168 19.99 -2.77 -18.68
N ILE A 169 20.20 -4.03 -19.05
CA ILE A 169 21.40 -4.48 -19.76
C ILE A 169 20.99 -5.31 -20.97
N SER A 170 21.33 -4.82 -22.17
CA SER A 170 21.17 -5.58 -23.41
C SER A 170 22.15 -6.77 -23.47
N ALA A 171 21.67 -7.97 -23.76
CA ALA A 171 22.44 -9.21 -23.74
C ALA A 171 21.98 -10.21 -24.81
N LYS A 172 22.68 -11.34 -24.92
CA LYS A 172 22.29 -12.48 -25.77
C LYS A 172 22.30 -13.80 -25.01
N SER A 173 21.45 -14.74 -25.43
CA SER A 173 21.45 -16.14 -24.99
C SER A 173 21.19 -16.34 -23.50
N ARG A 174 22.19 -16.11 -22.64
CA ARG A 174 22.08 -16.18 -21.18
C ARG A 174 22.97 -15.12 -20.56
N VAL A 175 22.40 -14.35 -19.63
CA VAL A 175 23.13 -13.35 -18.84
C VAL A 175 22.68 -13.41 -17.40
N CYS A 176 23.61 -13.21 -16.48
CA CYS A 176 23.32 -13.04 -15.07
C CYS A 176 24.11 -11.86 -14.53
N VAL A 177 23.41 -10.97 -13.81
CA VAL A 177 23.95 -9.73 -13.25
C VAL A 177 23.72 -9.76 -11.75
N ARG A 178 24.77 -9.43 -10.99
CA ARG A 178 24.71 -9.37 -9.53
C ARG A 178 24.79 -7.92 -9.08
N LEU A 179 23.83 -7.48 -8.28
CA LEU A 179 23.88 -6.20 -7.59
C LEU A 179 24.59 -6.38 -6.24
N MET A 180 25.65 -5.61 -6.05
CA MET A 180 26.51 -5.62 -4.87
C MET A 180 26.17 -4.41 -4.00
N LYS A 181 26.07 -4.62 -2.69
CA LYS A 181 26.21 -3.57 -1.67
C LYS A 181 27.51 -3.88 -0.91
N ASN A 182 28.49 -2.99 -0.94
CA ASN A 182 29.82 -3.27 -0.41
C ASN A 182 30.41 -4.55 -1.04
N SER A 183 30.82 -5.51 -0.22
CA SER A 183 31.29 -6.84 -0.65
C SER A 183 30.16 -7.85 -0.90
N ASP A 184 28.93 -7.50 -0.54
CA ASP A 184 27.85 -8.48 -0.38
C ASP A 184 26.91 -8.45 -1.59
N GLY A 185 26.65 -9.63 -2.17
CA GLY A 185 25.73 -9.77 -3.29
C GLY A 185 24.28 -9.82 -2.79
N HIS A 186 23.55 -8.70 -2.89
CA HIS A 186 22.18 -8.60 -2.41
C HIS A 186 21.14 -9.17 -3.38
N MET A 187 21.42 -9.10 -4.69
CA MET A 187 20.51 -9.60 -5.70
C MET A 187 21.30 -10.15 -6.87
N THR A 188 20.94 -11.34 -7.36
CA THR A 188 21.43 -11.86 -8.64
C THR A 188 20.24 -12.19 -9.49
N LEU A 189 20.12 -11.55 -10.66
CA LEU A 189 19.09 -11.85 -11.63
C LEU A 189 19.72 -12.46 -12.87
N CYS A 190 19.02 -13.42 -13.45
CA CYS A 190 19.44 -14.16 -14.63
C CYS A 190 18.31 -14.23 -15.63
N ASP A 191 18.60 -13.95 -16.89
CA ASP A 191 17.67 -14.11 -18.00
C ASP A 191 18.28 -14.98 -19.11
N VAL A 192 17.40 -15.69 -19.82
CA VAL A 192 17.74 -16.58 -20.91
C VAL A 192 16.74 -16.36 -22.05
N ALA A 193 17.22 -16.23 -23.28
CA ALA A 193 16.38 -16.14 -24.47
C ALA A 193 17.12 -16.68 -25.71
N GLU A 194 16.36 -17.13 -26.70
CA GLU A 194 16.90 -17.49 -28.02
C GLU A 194 17.13 -16.21 -28.84
N GLY A 195 18.27 -15.55 -28.64
CA GLY A 195 18.65 -14.32 -29.35
C GLY A 195 19.00 -13.18 -28.42
N PHE A 196 18.55 -11.97 -28.76
CA PHE A 196 18.76 -10.75 -27.96
C PHE A 196 17.70 -10.62 -26.86
N LEU A 197 18.11 -10.13 -25.70
CA LEU A 197 17.24 -9.83 -24.57
C LEU A 197 17.72 -8.57 -23.84
N VAL A 198 16.87 -8.02 -22.97
CA VAL A 198 17.25 -6.98 -22.02
C VAL A 198 16.95 -7.46 -20.61
N ILE A 199 17.99 -7.76 -19.84
CA ILE A 199 17.83 -8.09 -18.42
C ILE A 199 17.66 -6.80 -17.62
N SER A 200 16.67 -6.78 -16.75
CA SER A 200 16.38 -5.63 -15.89
C SER A 200 16.24 -6.06 -14.44
N GLY A 201 16.61 -5.19 -13.51
CA GLY A 201 16.51 -5.46 -12.09
C GLY A 201 16.35 -4.17 -11.31
N SER A 202 15.59 -4.23 -10.22
CA SER A 202 15.47 -3.10 -9.31
C SER A 202 15.39 -3.56 -7.85
N ILE A 203 15.86 -2.71 -6.94
CA ILE A 203 15.88 -3.01 -5.50
C ILE A 203 15.83 -1.71 -4.69
N LEU A 204 15.20 -1.78 -3.52
CA LEU A 204 15.32 -0.77 -2.47
C LEU A 204 16.39 -1.22 -1.47
N LEU A 205 17.38 -0.38 -1.21
CA LEU A 205 18.44 -0.63 -0.24
C LEU A 205 18.52 0.51 0.76
N GLN A 206 18.59 0.17 2.05
CA GLN A 206 18.98 1.11 3.08
C GLN A 206 20.51 1.21 3.13
N LEU A 207 21.02 2.43 2.98
CA LEU A 207 22.44 2.74 2.93
C LEU A 207 22.84 3.68 4.06
N GLU A 208 24.02 3.45 4.60
CA GLU A 208 24.73 4.40 5.47
C GLU A 208 25.71 5.25 4.65
N VAL A 209 26.34 6.23 5.30
CA VAL A 209 27.38 7.05 4.66
C VAL A 209 28.60 6.17 4.40
N GLY A 210 29.09 6.17 3.15
CA GLY A 210 30.22 5.37 2.71
C GLY A 210 29.85 3.99 2.16
N ASP A 211 28.61 3.54 2.31
CA ASP A 211 28.14 2.31 1.64
C ASP A 211 28.28 2.45 0.12
N THR A 212 28.72 1.37 -0.51
CA THR A 212 28.93 1.30 -1.97
C THR A 212 27.91 0.41 -2.64
N VAL A 213 27.49 0.78 -3.85
CA VAL A 213 26.57 -0.03 -4.66
C VAL A 213 27.10 -0.14 -6.09
N SER A 214 27.14 -1.36 -6.64
CA SER A 214 27.61 -1.61 -8.00
C SER A 214 26.92 -2.82 -8.63
N LEU A 215 27.08 -2.96 -9.94
CA LEU A 215 26.68 -4.17 -10.65
C LEU A 215 27.93 -4.96 -11.02
N GLN A 216 27.89 -6.26 -10.81
CA GLN A 216 28.97 -7.19 -11.08
C GLN A 216 28.51 -8.22 -12.12
N THR A 217 29.41 -8.54 -13.05
CA THR A 217 29.19 -9.68 -13.95
C THR A 217 29.30 -11.01 -13.21
N THR A 218 28.80 -12.06 -13.82
CA THR A 218 28.98 -13.44 -13.34
C THR A 218 29.66 -14.27 -14.43
N LYS A 219 29.75 -15.59 -14.23
CA LYS A 219 30.16 -16.55 -15.27
C LYS A 219 29.29 -16.50 -16.55
N TYR A 220 28.07 -15.95 -16.47
CA TYR A 220 27.20 -15.75 -17.62
C TYR A 220 27.16 -14.26 -17.99
N ASN A 221 28.13 -13.81 -18.79
CA ASN A 221 28.34 -12.39 -19.12
C ASN A 221 28.14 -12.06 -20.60
N ASN A 222 27.22 -12.72 -21.29
CA ASN A 222 26.92 -12.47 -22.73
C ASN A 222 26.22 -11.11 -22.97
N ILE A 223 26.78 -10.03 -22.42
CA ILE A 223 26.35 -8.65 -22.59
C ILE A 223 26.72 -8.23 -24.01
N VAL A 224 25.79 -7.64 -24.74
CA VAL A 224 26.07 -7.14 -26.09
C VAL A 224 27.02 -5.96 -25.97
N THR A 225 28.11 -5.98 -26.71
CA THR A 225 28.98 -4.82 -26.85
C THR A 225 28.57 -4.04 -28.10
N MET A 226 28.69 -2.71 -28.06
CA MET A 226 28.04 -1.75 -28.96
C MET A 226 27.77 -2.25 -30.40
N GLN A 227 26.50 -2.56 -30.67
CA GLN A 227 25.89 -2.50 -31.99
C GLN A 227 24.78 -1.44 -31.90
N GLY A 228 25.03 -0.23 -32.45
CA GLY A 228 24.11 0.86 -32.85
C GLY A 228 22.88 1.27 -32.01
N SER A 229 22.16 0.33 -31.41
CA SER A 229 20.87 0.48 -30.73
C SER A 229 20.83 -0.14 -29.32
N THR A 230 21.91 -0.77 -28.85
CA THR A 230 21.95 -1.32 -27.48
C THR A 230 22.24 -0.25 -26.43
N SER A 231 21.39 -0.17 -25.41
CA SER A 231 21.62 0.66 -24.23
C SER A 231 21.81 -0.23 -23.01
N HIS A 232 22.82 0.08 -22.19
CA HIS A 232 22.96 -0.50 -20.86
C HIS A 232 22.98 0.64 -19.86
N THR A 233 22.07 0.63 -18.90
CA THR A 233 21.87 1.71 -17.95
C THR A 233 21.94 1.21 -16.52
N PHE A 234 22.40 2.08 -15.64
CA PHE A 234 22.34 1.90 -14.19
C PHE A 234 21.98 3.24 -13.56
N THR A 235 20.91 3.23 -12.78
CA THR A 235 20.29 4.41 -12.20
C THR A 235 20.05 4.15 -10.73
N GLY A 236 20.30 5.16 -9.89
CA GLY A 236 19.99 5.10 -8.47
C GLY A 236 19.56 6.47 -7.96
N PHE A 237 18.65 6.51 -6.99
CA PHE A 237 18.26 7.75 -6.33
C PHE A 237 17.76 7.53 -4.90
N LEU A 238 17.99 8.53 -4.06
CA LEU A 238 17.48 8.61 -2.69
C LEU A 238 15.95 8.77 -2.71
N VAL A 239 15.24 7.86 -2.05
CA VAL A 239 13.78 7.92 -1.90
C VAL A 239 13.41 8.72 -0.66
N PHE A 240 14.01 8.40 0.49
CA PHE A 240 13.86 9.15 1.73
C PHE A 240 15.13 9.08 2.59
N PRO A 241 15.64 10.23 3.09
CA PRO A 241 16.75 10.25 4.03
C PRO A 241 16.31 9.71 5.40
N THR A 242 17.23 9.08 6.13
CA THR A 242 16.97 8.52 7.47
C THR A 242 17.64 9.30 8.60
N ALA A 243 18.23 10.46 8.29
CA ALA A 243 18.82 11.41 9.24
C ALA A 243 17.94 12.66 9.40
#